data_AF-A0A8C4WUY1-F1
#
_entry.id   AF-A0A8C4WUY1-F1
#
_cell.length_a   1.000
_cell.length_b   1.000
_cell.length_c   1.000
_cell.angle_alpha   90.00
_cell.angle_beta   90.00
_cell.angle_gamma   90.00
#
_symmetry.space_group_name_H-M   'P 1'
#
loop_
_entity.id
_entity.type
_entity.pdbx_description
1 polymer ?
#
loop_
_entity_poly.entity_id
_entity_poly.type
_entity_poly.pdbx_seq_one_letter_code
_entity_poly.pdbx_strand_id
1 'polypeptide(L)'
;MSSALEPIKLGSIMAEEEPYLRHVEKDVLIPKIMRIKSREICLEKVDAFTRCCKDSGILMVVKCREENSELKECLTKLYKDPIFYNQCKQQYLEEREKFWRTGVPTQLCEIENDNPPVASCLM
;
A
#
# COMPACT_ATOMS: atom_id res chain seq x y z
N MET A 1 14.76 57.45 1.66
CA MET A 1 13.31 57.26 1.39
C MET A 1 13.16 56.00 0.56
N SER A 2 12.29 55.10 1.01
CA SER A 2 11.75 53.92 0.33
C SER A 2 12.70 52.78 -0.07
N SER A 3 13.00 51.97 0.94
CA SER A 3 13.07 50.51 0.85
C SER A 3 11.77 49.93 0.25
N ALA A 4 11.88 49.17 -0.84
CA ALA A 4 10.85 48.23 -1.26
C ALA A 4 11.20 46.86 -0.68
N LEU A 5 10.43 46.46 0.34
CA LEU A 5 10.39 45.09 0.83
C LEU A 5 9.68 44.21 -0.21
N GLU A 6 10.36 43.19 -0.71
CA GLU A 6 9.71 42.09 -1.41
C GLU A 6 9.08 41.12 -0.39
N PRO A 7 7.89 40.56 -0.69
CA PRO A 7 7.15 39.77 0.27
C PRO A 7 7.82 38.43 0.54
N ILE A 8 8.00 38.15 1.83
CA ILE A 8 8.37 36.85 2.40
C ILE A 8 7.44 35.79 1.81
N LYS A 9 7.94 35.00 0.86
CA LYS A 9 7.31 33.72 0.48
C LYS A 9 7.54 32.73 1.62
N LEU A 10 6.63 32.79 2.59
CA LEU A 10 6.41 31.74 3.56
C LEU A 10 5.98 30.48 2.82
N GLY A 11 6.87 29.48 2.74
CA GLY A 11 6.51 28.13 2.27
C GLY A 11 7.47 27.47 1.30
N SER A 12 8.79 27.56 1.50
CA SER A 12 9.75 26.77 0.73
C SER A 12 10.83 26.20 1.66
N ILE A 13 10.53 25.04 2.24
CA ILE A 13 11.54 24.15 2.80
C ILE A 13 11.33 22.82 2.08
N MET A 14 12.39 22.37 1.40
CA MET A 14 12.51 21.17 0.54
C MET A 14 11.82 21.27 -0.83
N ALA A 15 12.53 21.82 -1.80
CA ALA A 15 12.44 21.29 -3.16
C ALA A 15 13.05 19.88 -3.12
N GLU A 16 12.26 18.88 -2.71
CA GLU A 16 12.60 17.49 -3.01
C GLU A 16 12.52 17.34 -4.53
N GLU A 17 13.66 17.14 -5.19
CA GLU A 17 13.62 16.51 -6.51
C GLU A 17 12.86 15.20 -6.34
N GLU A 18 11.67 15.08 -6.94
CA GLU A 18 10.91 13.85 -6.85
C GLU A 18 11.79 12.69 -7.35
N PRO A 19 12.10 11.69 -6.52
CA PRO A 19 13.00 10.63 -6.92
C PRO A 19 12.45 9.90 -8.14
N TYR A 20 13.28 9.73 -9.17
CA TYR A 20 12.87 9.02 -10.37
C TYR A 20 12.47 7.57 -10.01
N LEU A 21 11.25 7.20 -10.39
CA LEU A 21 10.70 5.86 -10.25
C LEU A 21 10.61 5.19 -11.62
N ARG A 22 11.17 3.99 -11.71
CA ARG A 22 11.05 3.10 -12.88
C ARG A 22 9.63 2.52 -12.93
N HIS A 23 9.21 2.06 -14.10
CA HIS A 23 7.91 1.40 -14.30
C HIS A 23 7.67 0.26 -13.30
N VAL A 24 8.67 -0.60 -13.07
CA VAL A 24 8.56 -1.70 -12.09
C VAL A 24 8.34 -1.17 -10.66
N GLU A 25 8.98 -0.06 -10.30
CA GLU A 25 8.84 0.52 -8.96
C GLU A 25 7.43 1.11 -8.78
N LYS A 26 6.94 1.82 -9.79
CA LYS A 26 5.64 2.47 -9.81
C LYS A 26 4.46 1.50 -9.90
N ASP A 27 4.58 0.47 -10.75
CA ASP A 27 3.45 -0.38 -11.13
C ASP A 27 3.46 -1.74 -10.39
N VAL A 28 4.60 -2.12 -9.79
CA VAL A 28 4.74 -3.42 -9.10
C VAL A 28 5.17 -3.25 -7.65
N LEU A 29 6.28 -2.58 -7.36
CA LEU A 29 6.87 -2.57 -6.01
C LEU A 29 6.08 -1.69 -5.03
N ILE A 30 5.75 -0.44 -5.38
CA ILE A 30 4.93 0.42 -4.53
C ILE A 30 3.53 -0.17 -4.34
N PRO A 31 2.83 -0.66 -5.39
CA PRO A 31 1.56 -1.37 -5.24
C PRO A 31 1.65 -2.63 -4.36
N LYS A 32 2.79 -3.34 -4.36
CA LYS A 32 3.03 -4.47 -3.46
C LYS A 32 3.04 -4.03 -1.99
N ILE A 33 3.71 -2.91 -1.67
CA ILE A 33 3.69 -2.30 -0.32
C ILE A 33 2.27 -1.91 0.08
N MET A 34 1.57 -1.20 -0.83
CA MET A 34 0.18 -0.79 -0.60
C MET A 34 -0.72 -1.98 -0.31
N ARG A 35 -0.54 -3.10 -1.01
CA ARG A 35 -1.32 -4.33 -0.79
C ARG A 35 -1.10 -4.93 0.60
N ILE A 36 0.13 -4.91 1.10
CA ILE A 36 0.45 -5.44 2.43
C ILE A 36 -0.15 -4.52 3.50
N LYS A 37 0.16 -3.22 3.45
CA LYS A 37 -0.35 -2.24 4.41
C LYS A 37 -1.87 -2.10 4.41
N SER A 38 -2.51 -2.14 3.25
CA SER A 38 -3.97 -2.04 3.18
C SER A 38 -4.66 -3.23 3.84
N ARG A 39 -4.04 -4.42 3.82
CA ARG A 39 -4.54 -5.58 4.57
C ARG A 39 -4.37 -5.41 6.07
N GLU A 40 -3.26 -4.81 6.52
CA GLU A 40 -3.03 -4.47 7.94
C GLU A 40 -4.03 -3.42 8.45
N ILE A 41 -4.43 -2.46 7.60
CA ILE A 41 -5.44 -1.46 7.96
C ILE A 41 -6.84 -2.08 7.95
N CYS A 42 -7.16 -2.91 6.96
CA CYS A 42 -8.45 -3.55 6.81
C CYS A 42 -8.54 -4.93 7.52
N LEU A 43 -7.72 -5.19 8.54
CA LEU A 43 -7.60 -6.51 9.20
C LEU A 43 -8.94 -7.08 9.65
N GLU A 44 -9.81 -6.26 10.24
CA GLU A 44 -11.13 -6.71 10.71
C GLU A 44 -11.98 -7.26 9.57
N LYS A 45 -11.96 -6.60 8.40
CA LYS A 45 -12.70 -7.02 7.21
C LYS A 45 -12.07 -8.23 6.54
N VAL A 46 -10.74 -8.32 6.56
CA VAL A 46 -9.99 -9.51 6.11
C VAL A 46 -10.36 -10.72 6.98
N ASP A 47 -10.42 -10.55 8.29
CA ASP A 47 -10.77 -11.61 9.24
C ASP A 47 -12.23 -12.05 9.08
N ALA A 48 -13.17 -11.12 8.97
CA ALA A 48 -14.59 -11.42 8.73
C ALA A 48 -14.78 -12.22 7.44
N PHE A 49 -14.18 -11.75 6.34
CA PHE A 49 -14.21 -12.46 5.07
C PHE A 49 -13.55 -13.85 5.17
N THR A 50 -12.40 -13.95 5.84
CA THR A 50 -11.68 -15.21 6.04
C THR A 50 -12.50 -16.21 6.85
N ARG A 51 -13.19 -15.76 7.91
CA ARG A 51 -14.12 -16.60 8.69
C ARG A 51 -15.27 -17.09 7.81
N CYS A 52 -15.94 -16.19 7.08
CA CYS A 52 -17.04 -16.59 6.21
C CYS A 52 -16.59 -17.61 5.15
N CYS A 53 -15.40 -17.45 4.57
CA CYS A 53 -14.91 -18.38 3.57
C CYS A 53 -14.61 -19.77 4.17
N LYS A 54 -14.05 -19.83 5.39
CA LYS A 54 -13.83 -21.10 6.10
C LYS A 54 -15.13 -21.81 6.41
N ASP A 55 -16.19 -21.08 6.76
CA ASP A 55 -17.49 -21.64 7.15
C ASP A 55 -18.35 -22.05 5.94
N SER A 56 -18.22 -21.31 4.83
CA SER A 56 -19.05 -21.51 3.63
C SER A 56 -18.50 -22.54 2.65
N GLY A 57 -17.20 -22.82 2.69
CA GLY A 57 -16.52 -23.72 1.75
C GLY A 57 -16.85 -23.37 0.29
N ILE A 58 -17.30 -24.36 -0.48
CA ILE A 58 -17.64 -24.22 -1.91
C ILE A 58 -18.72 -23.14 -2.18
N LEU A 59 -19.59 -22.85 -1.20
CA LEU A 59 -20.67 -21.87 -1.37
C LEU A 59 -20.26 -20.43 -1.07
N MET A 60 -18.98 -20.14 -0.83
CA MET A 60 -18.54 -18.81 -0.40
C MET A 60 -18.88 -17.68 -1.37
N VAL A 61 -18.85 -17.93 -2.69
CA VAL A 61 -19.07 -16.89 -3.70
C VAL A 61 -20.52 -16.37 -3.66
N VAL A 62 -21.43 -17.14 -3.08
CA VAL A 62 -22.83 -16.76 -2.88
C VAL A 62 -23.03 -16.24 -1.47
N LYS A 63 -22.50 -16.93 -0.44
CA LYS A 63 -22.73 -16.60 0.96
C LYS A 63 -21.93 -15.40 1.47
N CYS A 64 -20.67 -15.28 1.07
CA CYS A 64 -19.72 -14.27 1.59
C CYS A 64 -19.67 -12.98 0.74
N ARG A 65 -20.77 -12.65 0.06
CA ARG A 65 -20.81 -11.49 -0.84
C ARG A 65 -20.74 -10.16 -0.07
N GLU A 66 -21.35 -10.14 1.11
CA GLU A 66 -21.39 -8.96 1.97
C GLU A 66 -20.00 -8.65 2.51
N GLU A 67 -19.34 -9.62 3.15
CA GLU A 67 -17.99 -9.46 3.71
C GLU A 67 -16.97 -9.13 2.61
N ASN A 68 -17.13 -9.73 1.42
CA ASN A 68 -16.29 -9.40 0.26
C ASN A 68 -16.52 -7.96 -0.22
N SER A 69 -17.77 -7.47 -0.19
CA SER A 69 -18.09 -6.10 -0.60
C SER A 69 -17.49 -5.08 0.37
N GLU A 70 -17.58 -5.33 1.68
CA GLU A 70 -17.00 -4.47 2.72
C GLU A 70 -15.47 -4.45 2.63
N LEU A 71 -14.85 -5.63 2.48
CA LEU A 71 -13.41 -5.76 2.30
C LEU A 71 -12.95 -5.01 1.04
N LYS A 72 -13.64 -5.22 -0.08
CA LYS A 72 -13.34 -4.53 -1.34
C LYS A 72 -13.47 -3.02 -1.20
N GLU A 73 -14.50 -2.54 -0.50
CA GLU A 73 -14.70 -1.11 -0.28
C GLU A 73 -13.56 -0.51 0.57
N CYS A 74 -13.19 -1.17 1.67
CA CYS A 74 -12.08 -0.74 2.53
C CYS A 74 -10.77 -0.61 1.73
N LEU A 75 -10.41 -1.66 0.99
CA LEU A 75 -9.21 -1.65 0.16
C LEU A 75 -9.27 -0.58 -0.93
N THR A 76 -10.39 -0.46 -1.64
CA THR A 76 -10.55 0.50 -2.76
C THR A 76 -10.40 1.94 -2.29
N LYS A 77 -10.87 2.28 -1.07
CA LYS A 77 -10.67 3.62 -0.47
C LYS A 77 -9.17 3.93 -0.32
N LEU A 78 -8.39 2.99 0.22
CA LEU A 78 -6.95 3.16 0.42
C LEU A 78 -6.19 3.24 -0.91
N TYR A 79 -6.52 2.41 -1.90
CA TYR A 79 -5.85 2.46 -3.20
C TYR A 79 -6.08 3.77 -3.97
N LYS A 80 -7.22 4.43 -3.74
CA LYS A 80 -7.54 5.72 -4.35
C LYS A 80 -6.97 6.91 -3.60
N ASP A 81 -6.45 6.70 -2.39
CA ASP A 81 -5.93 7.77 -1.56
C ASP A 81 -4.48 8.14 -1.97
N PRO A 82 -4.24 9.36 -2.51
CA PRO A 82 -2.90 9.79 -2.88
C PRO A 82 -1.97 9.93 -1.67
N ILE A 83 -2.50 10.18 -0.48
CA ILE A 83 -1.72 10.27 0.75
C ILE A 83 -1.13 8.89 1.08
N PHE A 84 -1.97 7.86 1.04
CA PHE A 84 -1.54 6.48 1.27
C PHE A 84 -0.51 6.01 0.23
N TYR A 85 -0.70 6.36 -1.05
CA TYR A 85 0.29 6.09 -2.09
C TYR A 85 1.64 6.74 -1.77
N ASN A 86 1.64 8.02 -1.40
CA ASN A 86 2.88 8.75 -1.08
C ASN A 86 3.59 8.18 0.15
N GLN A 87 2.85 7.75 1.18
CA GLN A 87 3.44 7.05 2.34
C GLN A 87 4.11 5.74 1.93
N CYS A 88 3.48 4.95 1.05
CA CYS A 88 4.06 3.71 0.54
C CYS A 88 5.27 3.97 -0.37
N LYS A 89 5.23 5.05 -1.17
CA LYS A 89 6.35 5.53 -1.99
C LYS A 89 7.55 5.90 -1.13
N GLN A 90 7.35 6.64 -0.05
CA GLN A 90 8.45 7.02 0.85
C GLN A 90 9.12 5.82 1.50
N GLN A 91 8.32 4.88 2.00
CA GLN A 91 8.87 3.63 2.53
C GLN A 91 9.67 2.85 1.47
N TYR A 92 9.16 2.76 0.24
CA TYR A 92 9.89 2.13 -0.86
C TYR A 92 11.27 2.77 -1.08
N LEU A 93 11.33 4.10 -1.07
CA LEU A 93 12.56 4.85 -1.29
C LEU A 93 13.58 4.62 -0.15
N GLU A 94 13.13 4.63 1.10
CA GLU A 94 13.97 4.32 2.25
C GLU A 94 14.57 2.90 2.17
N GLU A 95 13.75 1.92 1.79
CA GLU A 95 14.22 0.55 1.63
C GLU A 95 15.16 0.37 0.45
N ARG A 96 14.90 1.08 -0.66
CA ARG A 96 15.80 1.12 -1.81
C ARG A 96 17.15 1.69 -1.41
N GLU A 97 17.18 2.76 -0.61
CA GLU A 97 18.42 3.33 -0.10
C GLU A 97 19.15 2.37 0.85
N LYS A 98 18.41 1.70 1.76
CA LYS A 98 19.00 0.66 2.62
C LYS A 98 19.64 -0.45 1.78
N PHE A 99 18.93 -0.96 0.76
CA PHE A 99 19.46 -1.95 -0.16
C PHE A 99 20.73 -1.46 -0.89
N TRP A 100 20.77 -0.20 -1.32
CA TRP A 100 21.97 0.39 -1.92
C TRP A 100 23.13 0.49 -0.95
N ARG A 101 22.88 0.78 0.33
CA ARG A 101 23.94 0.91 1.35
C ARG A 101 24.44 -0.45 1.87
N THR A 102 23.55 -1.41 2.07
CA THR A 102 23.86 -2.69 2.75
C THR A 102 23.97 -3.87 1.80
N GLY A 103 23.40 -3.78 0.59
CA GLY A 103 23.30 -4.90 -0.36
C GLY A 103 22.35 -6.01 0.09
N VAL A 104 21.67 -5.87 1.23
CA VAL A 104 20.79 -6.90 1.78
C VAL A 104 19.36 -6.65 1.30
N PRO A 105 18.71 -7.60 0.60
CA PRO A 105 17.31 -7.48 0.22
C PRO A 105 16.44 -7.40 1.47
N THR A 106 15.65 -6.33 1.59
CA THR A 106 14.68 -6.17 2.68
C THR A 106 13.50 -7.12 2.48
N GLN A 107 12.68 -7.29 3.52
CA GLN A 107 11.47 -8.12 3.52
C GLN A 107 10.60 -7.96 2.25
N LEU A 108 10.57 -6.83 1.56
CA LEU A 108 9.83 -6.69 0.29
C LEU A 108 10.26 -7.61 -0.86
N CYS A 109 11.51 -8.05 -0.89
CA CYS A 109 11.98 -9.15 -1.76
C CYS A 109 11.57 -10.53 -1.22
N GLU A 110 11.39 -10.66 0.10
CA GLU A 110 11.11 -11.93 0.79
C GLU A 110 9.62 -12.18 1.05
N ILE A 111 8.76 -11.17 0.89
CA ILE A 111 7.29 -11.31 0.88
C ILE A 111 6.88 -11.92 -0.48
N GLU A 112 7.42 -13.09 -0.80
CA GLU A 112 6.85 -14.02 -1.77
C GLU A 112 5.99 -15.09 -1.07
N ASN A 113 5.91 -15.09 0.26
CA ASN A 113 5.28 -16.18 1.03
C ASN A 113 4.24 -15.76 2.10
N ASP A 114 3.60 -14.59 1.97
CA ASP A 114 2.34 -14.30 2.67
C ASP A 114 1.21 -14.08 1.65
N ASN A 115 0.86 -15.18 0.99
CA ASN A 115 -0.48 -15.37 0.44
C ASN A 115 -1.23 -16.47 1.21
N PRO A 116 -1.92 -16.15 2.32
CA PRO A 116 -2.99 -16.99 2.84
C PRO A 116 -4.36 -16.29 2.71
N PRO A 117 -5.48 -16.99 2.94
CA PRO A 117 -6.02 -18.12 2.20
C PRO A 117 -7.01 -17.67 1.10
N VAL A 118 -6.93 -16.46 0.53
CA VAL A 118 -7.89 -16.11 -0.56
C VAL A 118 -7.74 -17.02 -1.80
N ALA A 119 -6.54 -17.58 -2.01
CA ALA A 119 -6.31 -18.61 -3.02
C ALA A 119 -6.79 -20.01 -2.57
N SER A 120 -6.78 -20.32 -1.27
CA SER A 120 -7.38 -21.56 -0.72
C SER A 120 -8.91 -21.50 -0.70
N CYS A 121 -9.48 -20.31 -0.87
CA CYS A 121 -10.90 -20.04 -0.97
C CYS A 121 -11.37 -19.97 -2.44
N LEU A 122 -10.46 -20.08 -3.40
CA LEU A 122 -10.75 -20.09 -4.84
C LEU A 122 -10.61 -21.47 -5.50
N MET A 123 -10.56 -22.55 -4.70
CA MET A 123 -10.68 -23.92 -5.19
C MET A 123 -11.75 -24.69 -4.42
#